data_AF-A0A955YJ35-F1
#
_entry.id   AF-A0A955YJ35-F1
#
_cell.length_a   1.000
_cell.length_b   1.000
_cell.length_c   1.000
_cell.angle_alpha   90.00
_cell.angle_beta   90.00
_cell.angle_gamma   90.00
#
_symmetry.space_group_name_H-M   'P 1'
#
loop_
_entity.id
_entity.type
_entity.pdbx_description
1 polymer ?
#
loop_
_entity_poly.entity_id
_entity_poly.type
_entity_poly.pdbx_seq_one_letter_code
_entity_poly.pdbx_strand_id
1 'polypeptide(L)'
;MTGRDTVARRTPGPGAASRDTGARGLAQRHARARDALMGALLPAPGRGLPALSELDLSAFWPAFDAAAPAHLRLGLRTACLVLGSAPRLMGFGRSLSALSDDERERFIVRAAETPGLAQLVEVAKVVAAMAYFSDAHVQDVARARGRDEAGADAPRAQDAPQERDASREQDAARDQEEP
;
A
#
# COMPACT_ATOMS: atom_id res chain seq x y z
N MET A 1 -11.65 -28.36 -60.05
CA MET A 1 -10.90 -29.29 -59.18
C MET A 1 -10.91 -28.69 -57.78
N THR A 2 -11.74 -29.23 -56.91
CA THR A 2 -12.21 -28.59 -55.67
C THR A 2 -11.78 -29.45 -54.50
N GLY A 3 -10.69 -29.07 -53.82
CA GLY A 3 -10.23 -29.74 -52.60
C GLY A 3 -10.92 -29.14 -51.38
N ARG A 4 -11.94 -29.82 -50.85
CA ARG A 4 -12.53 -29.49 -49.54
C ARG A 4 -11.71 -30.17 -48.45
N ASP A 5 -10.87 -29.39 -47.78
CA ASP A 5 -10.24 -29.82 -46.55
C ASP A 5 -11.29 -29.97 -45.45
N THR A 6 -11.33 -31.18 -44.89
CA THR A 6 -12.29 -31.59 -43.87
C THR A 6 -11.70 -31.20 -42.51
N VAL A 7 -12.10 -30.04 -41.99
CA VAL A 7 -11.73 -29.59 -40.64
C VAL A 7 -12.49 -30.47 -39.62
N ALA A 8 -11.79 -31.47 -39.09
CA ALA A 8 -12.26 -32.27 -37.98
C ALA A 8 -12.45 -31.39 -36.74
N ARG A 9 -13.71 -31.05 -36.43
CA ARG A 9 -14.09 -30.39 -35.18
C ARG A 9 -13.82 -31.35 -34.02
N ARG A 10 -12.72 -31.14 -33.29
CA ARG A 10 -12.54 -31.73 -31.96
C ARG A 10 -13.58 -31.10 -31.03
N THR A 11 -14.56 -31.89 -30.61
CA THR A 11 -15.45 -31.55 -29.50
C THR A 11 -14.64 -31.53 -28.19
N PRO A 12 -14.68 -30.45 -27.40
CA PRO A 12 -14.08 -30.43 -26.08
C PRO A 12 -14.74 -31.48 -25.19
N GLY A 13 -13.94 -32.39 -24.61
CA GLY A 13 -14.46 -33.41 -23.71
C GLY A 13 -15.08 -32.80 -22.44
N PRO A 14 -16.12 -33.42 -21.87
CA PRO A 14 -16.89 -32.90 -20.72
C PRO A 14 -16.07 -32.69 -19.43
N GLY A 15 -14.82 -33.19 -19.36
CA GLY A 15 -13.93 -33.02 -18.22
C GLY A 15 -13.19 -31.68 -18.13
N ALA A 16 -13.17 -30.86 -19.19
CA ALA A 16 -12.46 -29.59 -19.20
C ALA A 16 -13.25 -28.46 -18.47
N ALA A 17 -14.58 -28.47 -18.58
CA ALA A 17 -15.44 -27.43 -18.00
C ALA A 17 -15.50 -27.49 -16.46
N SER A 18 -15.39 -28.68 -15.86
CA SER A 18 -15.46 -28.87 -14.42
C SER A 18 -14.20 -28.39 -13.68
N ARG A 19 -13.01 -28.62 -14.24
CA ARG A 19 -11.73 -28.17 -13.64
C ARG A 19 -11.58 -26.65 -13.67
N ASP A 20 -12.05 -26.02 -14.75
CA ASP A 20 -11.97 -24.57 -14.93
C ASP A 20 -12.86 -23.79 -13.95
N THR A 21 -14.02 -24.38 -13.59
CA THR A 21 -14.92 -23.80 -12.59
C THR A 21 -14.29 -23.81 -11.18
N GLY A 22 -13.58 -24.89 -10.82
CA GLY A 22 -12.91 -25.00 -9.53
C GLY A 22 -11.74 -24.01 -9.36
N ALA A 23 -10.91 -23.85 -10.40
CA ALA A 23 -9.79 -22.92 -10.40
C ALA A 23 -10.25 -21.45 -10.27
N ARG A 24 -11.29 -21.07 -11.02
CA ARG A 24 -11.91 -19.74 -10.92
C ARG A 24 -12.48 -19.46 -9.53
N GLY A 25 -13.13 -20.44 -8.91
CA GLY A 25 -13.65 -20.30 -7.55
C GLY A 25 -12.56 -20.10 -6.49
N LEU A 26 -11.41 -20.77 -6.62
CA LEU A 26 -10.27 -20.56 -5.70
C LEU A 26 -9.63 -19.18 -5.88
N ALA A 27 -9.42 -18.75 -7.13
CA ALA A 27 -8.87 -17.43 -7.44
C ALA A 27 -9.78 -16.31 -6.89
N GLN A 28 -11.10 -16.45 -7.04
CA GLN A 28 -12.05 -15.48 -6.51
C GLN A 28 -12.07 -15.44 -4.97
N ARG A 29 -11.95 -16.59 -4.30
CA ARG A 29 -11.82 -16.63 -2.83
C ARG A 29 -10.54 -15.97 -2.35
N HIS A 30 -9.42 -16.20 -3.04
CA HIS A 30 -8.15 -15.57 -2.74
C HIS A 30 -8.23 -14.05 -2.92
N ALA A 31 -8.82 -13.57 -4.03
CA ALA A 31 -9.02 -12.14 -4.26
C ALA A 31 -9.86 -11.50 -3.14
N ARG A 32 -11.00 -12.11 -2.76
CA ARG A 32 -11.83 -11.61 -1.65
C ARG A 32 -11.10 -11.59 -0.30
N ALA A 33 -10.32 -12.63 0.00
CA ALA A 33 -9.54 -12.69 1.23
C ALA A 33 -8.43 -11.63 1.26
N ARG A 34 -7.76 -11.44 0.12
CA ARG A 34 -6.75 -10.41 -0.08
C ARG A 34 -7.34 -9.01 0.08
N ASP A 35 -8.43 -8.70 -0.61
CA ASP A 35 -9.03 -7.36 -0.56
C ASP A 35 -9.55 -7.04 0.85
N ALA A 36 -10.15 -8.02 1.55
CA ALA A 36 -10.53 -7.88 2.95
C ALA A 36 -9.32 -7.68 3.88
N LEU A 37 -8.21 -8.39 3.63
CA LEU A 37 -6.97 -8.22 4.40
C LEU A 37 -6.35 -6.83 4.16
N MET A 38 -6.32 -6.35 2.92
CA MET A 38 -5.81 -5.02 2.59
C MET A 38 -6.64 -3.94 3.30
N GLY A 39 -7.96 -3.99 3.20
CA GLY A 39 -8.85 -3.04 3.89
C GLY A 39 -8.70 -3.05 5.41
N ALA A 40 -8.44 -4.23 6.01
CA ALA A 40 -8.24 -4.35 7.45
C ALA A 40 -6.88 -3.80 7.94
N LEU A 41 -5.85 -3.78 7.09
CA LEU A 41 -4.49 -3.38 7.48
C LEU A 41 -4.25 -1.87 7.41
N LEU A 42 -4.94 -1.19 6.49
CA LEU A 42 -4.85 0.25 6.30
C LEU A 42 -6.25 0.86 6.36
N PRO A 43 -6.82 1.02 7.58
CA PRO A 43 -8.06 1.77 7.75
C PRO A 43 -7.84 3.23 7.30
N ALA A 44 -8.95 3.94 7.01
CA ALA A 44 -8.92 5.31 6.49
C ALA A 44 -7.94 6.20 7.27
N PRO A 45 -6.84 6.67 6.67
CA PRO A 45 -5.80 7.40 7.38
C PRO A 45 -6.22 8.83 7.80
N GLY A 46 -7.45 9.23 7.48
CA GLY A 46 -8.02 10.53 7.79
C GLY A 46 -7.46 11.65 6.91
N ARG A 47 -7.88 12.91 7.21
CA ARG A 47 -7.37 14.14 6.57
C ARG A 47 -7.53 14.18 5.04
N GLY A 48 -8.66 13.71 4.53
CA GLY A 48 -9.00 13.76 3.10
C GLY A 48 -8.29 12.70 2.24
N LEU A 49 -7.62 11.72 2.84
CA LEU A 49 -7.06 10.57 2.13
C LEU A 49 -8.08 9.42 2.08
N PRO A 50 -8.22 8.72 0.94
CA PRO A 50 -9.10 7.57 0.82
C PRO A 50 -8.60 6.40 1.66
N ALA A 51 -9.51 5.52 2.07
CA ALA A 51 -9.17 4.22 2.64
C ALA A 51 -8.60 3.29 1.55
N LEU A 52 -7.78 2.30 1.93
CA LEU A 52 -7.26 1.34 0.95
C LEU A 52 -8.37 0.54 0.25
N SER A 53 -9.50 0.30 0.94
CA SER A 53 -10.68 -0.35 0.36
C SER A 53 -11.42 0.48 -0.69
N GLU A 54 -11.14 1.78 -0.78
CA GLU A 54 -11.74 2.71 -1.74
C GLU A 54 -10.88 2.88 -3.00
N LEU A 55 -9.65 2.36 -2.99
CA LEU A 55 -8.73 2.45 -4.12
C LEU A 55 -9.01 1.37 -5.17
N ASP A 56 -8.91 1.75 -6.44
CA ASP A 56 -8.93 0.76 -7.54
C ASP A 56 -7.57 0.09 -7.67
N LEU A 57 -7.45 -1.10 -7.10
CA LEU A 57 -6.22 -1.91 -7.14
C LEU A 57 -6.14 -2.82 -8.37
N SER A 58 -7.05 -2.67 -9.36
CA SER A 58 -7.11 -3.57 -10.52
C SER A 58 -5.82 -3.58 -11.35
N ALA A 59 -5.15 -2.43 -11.48
CA ALA A 59 -3.87 -2.30 -12.16
C ALA A 59 -2.66 -2.70 -11.29
N PHE A 60 -2.79 -2.58 -9.95
CA PHE A 60 -1.72 -2.91 -9.03
C PHE A 60 -1.39 -4.40 -9.04
N TRP A 61 -2.40 -5.28 -8.97
CA TRP A 61 -2.16 -6.72 -8.81
C TRP A 61 -1.40 -7.36 -9.97
N PRO A 62 -1.74 -7.10 -11.26
CA PRO A 62 -0.94 -7.59 -12.39
C PRO A 62 0.49 -7.08 -12.37
N ALA A 63 0.71 -5.80 -12.02
CA ALA A 63 2.04 -5.22 -11.93
C ALA A 63 2.85 -5.85 -10.79
N PHE A 64 2.23 -6.05 -9.63
CA PHE A 64 2.80 -6.75 -8.50
C PHE A 64 3.17 -8.19 -8.87
N ASP A 65 2.29 -8.94 -9.50
CA ASP A 65 2.54 -10.34 -9.87
C ASP A 65 3.70 -10.49 -10.87
N ALA A 66 3.90 -9.48 -11.73
CA ALA A 66 4.98 -9.44 -12.71
C ALA A 66 6.33 -9.01 -12.09
N ALA A 67 6.34 -8.04 -11.18
CA ALA A 67 7.56 -7.44 -10.66
C ALA A 67 8.03 -8.03 -9.32
N ALA A 68 7.11 -8.53 -8.49
CA ALA A 68 7.44 -8.97 -7.14
C ALA A 68 8.28 -10.26 -7.14
N PRO A 69 9.34 -10.34 -6.31
CA PRO A 69 10.08 -11.57 -6.10
C PRO A 69 9.17 -12.74 -5.71
N ALA A 70 9.53 -13.96 -6.14
CA ALA A 70 8.70 -15.14 -5.93
C ALA A 70 8.37 -15.41 -4.44
N HIS A 71 9.32 -15.16 -3.54
CA HIS A 71 9.11 -15.33 -2.10
C HIS A 71 8.08 -14.35 -1.53
N LEU A 72 8.02 -13.11 -2.05
CA LEU A 72 7.05 -12.11 -1.60
C LEU A 72 5.64 -12.47 -2.07
N ARG A 73 5.50 -12.91 -3.32
CA ARG A 73 4.22 -13.42 -3.85
C ARG A 73 3.72 -14.62 -3.05
N LEU A 74 4.60 -15.56 -2.73
CA LEU A 74 4.28 -16.72 -1.90
C LEU A 74 3.93 -16.32 -0.46
N GLY A 75 4.67 -15.38 0.12
CA GLY A 75 4.42 -14.83 1.45
C GLY A 75 3.04 -14.18 1.54
N LEU A 76 2.70 -13.32 0.59
CA LEU A 76 1.39 -12.68 0.51
C LEU A 76 0.26 -13.69 0.34
N ARG A 77 0.43 -14.68 -0.55
CA ARG A 77 -0.57 -15.73 -0.76
C ARG A 77 -0.79 -16.54 0.52
N THR A 78 0.30 -16.88 1.22
CA THR A 78 0.24 -17.55 2.53
C THR A 78 -0.47 -16.67 3.55
N ALA A 79 -0.14 -15.38 3.63
CA ALA A 79 -0.80 -14.43 4.52
C ALA A 79 -2.31 -14.35 4.26
N CYS A 80 -2.75 -14.24 2.99
CA CYS A 80 -4.17 -14.19 2.64
C CYS A 80 -4.92 -15.48 3.07
N LEU A 81 -4.31 -16.65 2.90
CA LEU A 81 -4.92 -17.92 3.29
C LEU A 81 -4.98 -18.09 4.81
N VAL A 82 -3.86 -17.87 5.49
CA VAL A 82 -3.74 -18.04 6.94
C VAL A 82 -4.55 -16.97 7.66
N LEU A 83 -4.30 -15.69 7.41
CA LEU A 83 -5.02 -14.59 8.08
C LEU A 83 -6.48 -14.50 7.66
N GLY A 84 -6.85 -14.97 6.45
CA GLY A 84 -8.23 -15.05 6.03
C GLY A 84 -9.07 -16.05 6.84
N SER A 85 -8.43 -17.11 7.36
CA SER A 85 -9.09 -18.21 8.07
C SER A 85 -8.81 -18.25 9.59
N ALA A 86 -7.69 -17.65 10.03
CA ALA A 86 -7.27 -17.58 11.42
C ALA A 86 -8.30 -16.98 12.40
N PRO A 87 -9.17 -16.00 12.03
CA PRO A 87 -10.11 -15.47 13.01
C PRO A 87 -11.05 -16.53 13.59
N ARG A 88 -11.39 -17.57 12.81
CA ARG A 88 -12.19 -18.71 13.31
C ARG A 88 -11.47 -19.45 14.43
N LEU A 89 -10.18 -19.71 14.26
CA LEU A 89 -9.34 -20.39 15.23
C LEU A 89 -9.07 -19.54 16.47
N MET A 90 -9.15 -18.21 16.33
CA MET A 90 -8.93 -17.25 17.42
C MET A 90 -10.21 -16.83 18.17
N GLY A 91 -11.35 -17.44 17.84
CA GLY A 91 -12.62 -17.26 18.56
C GLY A 91 -13.61 -16.26 17.95
N PHE A 92 -13.34 -15.69 16.76
CA PHE A 92 -14.25 -14.76 16.09
C PHE A 92 -15.40 -15.46 15.33
N GLY A 93 -15.37 -16.79 15.21
CA GLY A 93 -16.46 -17.60 14.61
C GLY A 93 -16.66 -17.48 13.10
N ARG A 94 -16.06 -16.47 12.43
CA ARG A 94 -16.18 -16.24 10.98
C ARG A 94 -14.81 -16.00 10.33
N SER A 95 -14.76 -16.00 9.00
CA SER A 95 -13.54 -15.63 8.25
C SER A 95 -13.35 -14.12 8.25
N LEU A 96 -12.13 -13.65 7.96
CA LEU A 96 -11.78 -12.22 7.97
C LEU A 96 -12.74 -11.36 7.13
N SER A 97 -13.10 -11.84 5.94
CA SER A 97 -14.04 -11.17 5.03
C SER A 97 -15.47 -11.03 5.57
N ALA A 98 -15.84 -11.80 6.59
CA ALA A 98 -17.18 -11.85 7.17
C ALA A 98 -17.26 -11.20 8.58
N LEU A 99 -16.14 -10.66 9.05
CA LEU A 99 -16.06 -9.85 10.28
C LEU A 99 -16.51 -8.42 10.00
N SER A 100 -17.04 -7.73 11.03
CA SER A 100 -17.20 -6.27 11.01
C SER A 100 -15.83 -5.57 11.06
N ASP A 101 -15.78 -4.27 10.76
CA ASP A 101 -14.51 -3.53 10.75
C ASP A 101 -13.84 -3.50 12.14
N ASP A 102 -14.61 -3.28 13.22
CA ASP A 102 -14.10 -3.37 14.60
C ASP A 102 -13.55 -4.76 14.96
N GLU A 103 -14.17 -5.83 14.44
CA GLU A 103 -13.70 -7.20 14.66
C GLU A 103 -12.44 -7.49 13.84
N ARG A 104 -12.34 -6.95 12.63
CA ARG A 104 -11.13 -7.06 11.78
C ARG A 104 -9.96 -6.37 12.43
N GLU A 105 -10.13 -5.15 12.92
CA GLU A 105 -9.08 -4.41 13.61
C GLU A 105 -8.58 -5.18 14.83
N ARG A 106 -9.48 -5.61 15.72
CA ARG A 106 -9.14 -6.42 16.89
C ARG A 106 -8.41 -7.72 16.52
N PHE A 107 -8.83 -8.37 15.44
CA PHE A 107 -8.14 -9.56 14.93
C PHE A 107 -6.72 -9.23 14.45
N ILE A 108 -6.53 -8.18 13.66
CA ILE A 108 -5.22 -7.80 13.12
C ILE A 108 -4.23 -7.45 14.24
N VAL A 109 -4.68 -6.67 15.25
CA VAL A 109 -3.86 -6.35 16.43
C VAL A 109 -3.41 -7.63 17.12
N ARG A 110 -4.35 -8.54 17.43
CA ARG A 110 -4.03 -9.80 18.10
C ARG A 110 -3.15 -10.72 17.25
N ALA A 111 -3.35 -10.75 15.93
CA ALA A 111 -2.54 -11.52 15.01
C ALA A 111 -1.11 -10.98 14.93
N ALA A 112 -0.92 -9.66 15.01
CA ALA A 112 0.40 -9.03 15.04
C ALA A 112 1.19 -9.38 16.31
N GLU A 113 0.51 -9.67 17.41
CA GLU A 113 1.12 -10.08 18.69
C GLU A 113 1.35 -11.60 18.79
N THR A 114 0.78 -12.38 17.87
CA THR A 114 0.85 -13.85 17.92
C THR A 114 2.07 -14.35 17.14
N PRO A 115 3.00 -15.12 17.76
CA PRO A 115 4.13 -15.72 17.05
C PRO A 115 3.68 -16.53 15.83
N GLY A 116 4.37 -16.35 14.71
CA GLY A 116 4.04 -16.99 13.43
C GLY A 116 3.00 -16.25 12.60
N LEU A 117 2.02 -15.59 13.22
CA LEU A 117 1.08 -14.71 12.51
C LEU A 117 1.65 -13.30 12.30
N ALA A 118 2.46 -12.81 13.25
CA ALA A 118 3.10 -11.50 13.20
C ALA A 118 3.85 -11.26 11.88
N GLN A 119 4.69 -12.21 11.45
CA GLN A 119 5.41 -12.09 10.18
C GLN A 119 4.49 -12.03 8.96
N LEU A 120 3.36 -12.75 8.98
CA LEU A 120 2.39 -12.70 7.89
C LEU A 120 1.65 -11.36 7.85
N VAL A 121 1.36 -10.79 9.02
CA VAL A 121 0.82 -9.44 9.13
C VAL A 121 1.80 -8.41 8.57
N GLU A 122 3.09 -8.51 8.91
CA GLU A 122 4.11 -7.59 8.40
C GLU A 122 4.28 -7.69 6.88
N VAL A 123 4.33 -8.91 6.31
CA VAL A 123 4.34 -9.10 4.85
C VAL A 123 3.12 -8.44 4.21
N ALA A 124 1.94 -8.64 4.78
CA ALA A 124 0.72 -8.07 4.25
C ALA A 124 0.69 -6.53 4.38
N LYS A 125 1.20 -5.95 5.47
CA LYS A 125 1.33 -4.50 5.65
C LYS A 125 2.25 -3.87 4.61
N VAL A 126 3.40 -4.49 4.34
CA VAL A 126 4.34 -4.00 3.31
C VAL A 126 3.67 -3.96 1.94
N VAL A 127 2.98 -5.04 1.56
CA VAL A 127 2.24 -5.07 0.29
C VAL A 127 1.09 -4.06 0.29
N ALA A 128 0.36 -3.92 1.39
CA ALA A 128 -0.73 -2.96 1.52
C ALA A 128 -0.23 -1.52 1.35
N ALA A 129 0.93 -1.19 1.92
CA ALA A 129 1.57 0.11 1.73
C ALA A 129 2.00 0.33 0.28
N MET A 130 2.60 -0.67 -0.38
CA MET A 130 2.93 -0.59 -1.81
C MET A 130 1.69 -0.38 -2.68
N ALA A 131 0.59 -1.07 -2.37
CA ALA A 131 -0.68 -0.92 -3.05
C ALA A 131 -1.25 0.50 -2.85
N TYR A 132 -1.26 0.97 -1.60
CA TYR A 132 -1.76 2.29 -1.23
C TYR A 132 -1.00 3.41 -1.95
N PHE A 133 0.34 3.34 -1.94
CA PHE A 133 1.18 4.32 -2.63
C PHE A 133 1.28 4.11 -4.13
N SER A 134 0.60 3.11 -4.72
CA SER A 134 0.50 3.00 -6.18
C SER A 134 -0.55 3.95 -6.78
N ASP A 135 -1.46 4.46 -5.94
CA ASP A 135 -2.49 5.41 -6.36
C ASP A 135 -1.93 6.83 -6.52
N ALA A 136 -2.21 7.45 -7.67
CA ALA A 136 -1.67 8.77 -8.02
C ALA A 136 -2.17 9.87 -7.08
N HIS A 137 -3.45 9.83 -6.70
CA HIS A 137 -4.05 10.83 -5.81
C HIS A 137 -3.41 10.77 -4.41
N VAL A 138 -3.23 9.55 -3.87
CA VAL A 138 -2.51 9.34 -2.60
C VAL A 138 -1.09 9.91 -2.67
N GLN A 139 -0.35 9.63 -3.75
CA GLN A 139 0.99 10.17 -3.92
C GLN A 139 1.02 11.69 -3.99
N ASP A 140 0.06 12.33 -4.67
CA ASP A 140 -0.01 13.77 -4.81
C ASP A 140 -0.28 14.48 -3.48
N VAL A 141 -1.21 13.95 -2.68
CA VAL A 141 -1.49 14.45 -1.33
C VAL A 141 -0.27 14.25 -0.42
N ALA A 142 0.39 13.09 -0.47
CA ALA A 142 1.59 12.83 0.32
C ALA A 142 2.74 13.78 -0.04
N ARG A 143 2.97 14.04 -1.34
CA ARG A 143 4.00 14.98 -1.81
C ARG A 143 3.68 16.44 -1.44
N ALA A 144 2.41 16.84 -1.48
CA ALA A 144 2.01 18.18 -1.08
C ALA A 144 2.38 18.43 0.38
N ARG A 145 2.04 17.50 1.28
CA ARG A 145 2.37 17.59 2.71
C ARG A 145 3.87 17.67 2.97
N GLY A 146 4.67 16.85 2.27
CA GLY A 146 6.13 16.90 2.43
C GLY A 146 6.75 18.23 2.01
N ARG A 147 6.16 18.95 1.05
CA ARG A 147 6.60 20.31 0.69
C ARG A 147 6.21 21.34 1.75
N ASP A 148 5.02 21.23 2.33
CA ASP A 148 4.54 22.15 3.35
C ASP A 148 5.39 22.05 4.63
N GLU A 149 5.76 20.82 5.03
CA GLU A 149 6.65 20.58 6.17
C GLU A 149 8.08 21.09 5.90
N ALA A 150 8.63 20.83 4.70
CA ALA A 150 9.94 21.36 4.32
C ALA A 150 9.99 22.89 4.23
N GLY A 151 8.85 23.54 3.92
CA GLY A 151 8.72 25.00 3.94
C GLY A 151 8.56 25.59 5.34
N ALA A 152 7.99 24.83 6.28
CA ALA A 152 7.85 25.23 7.68
C ALA A 152 9.17 25.15 8.47
N ASP A 153 10.01 24.16 8.14
CA ASP A 153 11.35 23.96 8.75
C ASP A 153 12.48 24.69 8.00
N ALA A 154 12.17 25.41 6.91
CA ALA A 154 13.15 26.27 6.27
C ALA A 154 13.66 27.29 7.30
N PRO A 155 14.98 27.36 7.58
CA PRO A 155 15.52 28.29 8.54
C PRO A 155 15.08 29.69 8.13
N ARG A 156 14.42 30.43 9.03
CA ARG A 156 14.13 31.84 8.83
C ARG A 156 15.48 32.51 8.56
N ALA A 157 15.78 32.74 7.30
CA ALA A 157 16.87 33.59 6.86
C ALA A 157 16.47 35.05 7.16
N GLN A 158 16.32 35.35 8.45
CA GLN A 158 16.07 36.64 9.05
C GLN A 158 16.82 36.63 10.39
N ASP A 159 18.13 36.55 10.29
CA ASP A 159 19.11 37.05 11.26
C ASP A 159 20.50 36.95 10.59
N ALA A 160 20.60 37.48 9.36
CA ALA A 160 21.89 37.95 8.90
C ALA A 160 22.19 39.23 9.71
N PRO A 161 23.30 39.31 10.46
CA PRO A 161 23.68 40.54 11.14
C PRO A 161 23.79 41.63 10.08
N GLN A 162 22.86 42.57 10.15
CA GLN A 162 22.81 43.75 9.31
C GLN A 162 24.19 44.43 9.43
N GLU A 163 24.82 44.71 8.30
CA GLU A 163 26.09 45.45 8.11
C GLU A 163 26.03 46.88 8.69
N ARG A 164 25.63 47.05 9.95
CA ARG A 164 25.56 48.35 10.65
C ARG A 164 26.84 48.68 11.40
N ASP A 165 27.78 47.75 11.54
CA ASP A 165 29.08 48.03 12.16
C ASP A 165 30.11 48.61 11.17
N ALA A 166 29.98 48.36 9.87
CA ALA A 166 30.95 48.87 8.89
C ALA A 166 30.87 50.40 8.68
N SER A 167 29.70 51.02 8.93
CA SER A 167 29.55 52.48 8.82
C SER A 167 29.96 53.25 10.08
N ARG A 168 30.00 52.63 11.26
CA ARG A 168 30.43 53.32 12.49
C ARG A 168 31.95 53.45 12.61
N GLU A 169 32.70 52.54 11.99
CA GLU A 169 34.16 52.57 12.05
C GLU A 169 34.77 53.58 11.05
N GLN A 170 34.08 53.89 9.95
CA GLN A 170 34.54 54.91 8.99
C GLN A 170 34.32 56.36 9.47
N ASP A 171 33.27 56.63 10.26
CA ASP A 171 33.08 57.99 10.81
C ASP A 171 34.07 58.30 11.94
N ALA A 172 34.54 57.29 12.70
CA ALA A 172 35.52 57.51 13.78
C ALA A 172 36.96 57.76 13.29
N ALA A 173 37.28 57.37 12.05
CA ALA A 173 38.60 57.59 11.45
C ALA A 173 38.75 58.98 10.82
N ARG A 174 37.64 59.69 10.55
CA ARG A 174 37.68 60.98 9.84
C ARG A 174 37.99 62.18 10.75
N ASP A 175 37.85 62.02 12.07
CA ASP A 175 38.11 63.08 13.05
C ASP A 175 39.56 63.10 13.59
N GLN A 176 40.47 62.28 13.06
CA GLN A 176 41.87 62.20 13.52
C GLN A 176 42.91 62.81 12.56
N GLU A 177 42.50 63.36 11.41
CA GLU A 177 43.38 64.06 10.45
C GLU A 177 43.03 65.56 10.34
N GLU A 178 43.15 66.32 11.43
CA GLU A 178 43.30 67.79 11.34
C GLU A 178 44.16 68.35 12.49
N PRO A 179 45.43 68.67 12.21
CA PRO A 179 46.15 69.76 12.86
C PRO A 179 46.50 70.90 11.89
#